data_AF-A0A3L7WWR8-F1
#
_entry.id   AF-A0A3L7WWR8-F1
#
_cell.length_a   1.000
_cell.length_b   1.000
_cell.length_c   1.000
_cell.angle_alpha   90.00
_cell.angle_beta   90.00
_cell.angle_gamma   90.00
#
_symmetry.space_group_name_H-M   'P 1'
#
loop_
_entity.id
_entity.type
_entity.pdbx_description
1 polymer ?
#
loop_
_entity_poly.entity_id
_entity_poly.type
_entity_poly.pdbx_seq_one_letter_code
_entity_poly.pdbx_strand_id
1 'polypeptide(L)'
;MTRLFVIFLLAILSLCACIPATVDMPAVMTGVAVAPTVIARLSTPTALQASAERMDEGLRIYRNQYCGVCHQLTVGGTTGQFGPSQDGMAWTAQRRLLDLTYMGQATTPQEYLRESILSPEIYIVDGYADSSHHMPSFVHLSSQEIDALVYLLEHQR
;
A
#
# COMPACT_ATOMS: atom_id res chain seq x y z
N MET A 1 -61.04 5.54 1.24
CA MET A 1 -60.51 4.61 0.24
C MET A 1 -59.78 3.49 0.99
N THR A 2 -60.47 2.66 1.77
CA THR A 2 -61.12 1.38 1.39
C THR A 2 -60.10 0.37 0.84
N ARG A 3 -59.48 -0.43 1.73
CA ARG A 3 -59.68 -1.89 1.93
C ARG A 3 -59.44 -2.76 0.68
N LEU A 4 -58.54 -3.75 0.81
CA LEU A 4 -58.57 -5.16 0.34
C LEU A 4 -57.10 -5.63 0.32
N PHE A 5 -56.55 -6.48 1.19
CA PHE A 5 -56.95 -7.82 1.64
C PHE A 5 -57.38 -8.73 0.47
N VAL A 6 -56.42 -9.48 -0.09
CA VAL A 6 -56.69 -10.82 -0.60
C VAL A 6 -55.52 -11.72 -0.23
N ILE A 7 -55.76 -12.45 0.86
CA ILE A 7 -55.10 -13.69 1.24
C ILE A 7 -55.61 -14.76 0.28
N PHE A 8 -54.74 -15.62 -0.27
CA PHE A 8 -55.17 -16.97 -0.66
C PHE A 8 -54.29 -18.01 0.03
N LEU A 9 -54.95 -18.63 0.99
CA LEU A 9 -54.53 -19.71 1.88
C LEU A 9 -54.74 -21.06 1.17
N LEU A 10 -54.10 -22.10 1.73
CA LEU A 10 -54.42 -23.54 1.69
C LEU A 10 -53.77 -24.35 0.55
N ALA A 11 -52.75 -25.18 0.81
CA ALA A 11 -52.68 -26.39 1.67
C ALA A 11 -53.39 -27.60 1.07
N ILE A 12 -52.69 -28.75 1.07
CA ILE A 12 -53.08 -30.19 1.12
C ILE A 12 -51.77 -30.94 0.79
N LEU A 13 -50.96 -31.49 1.72
CA LEU A 13 -51.14 -32.58 2.70
C LEU A 13 -51.41 -33.97 2.10
N SER A 14 -50.55 -34.93 2.49
CA SER A 14 -50.73 -36.40 2.51
C SER A 14 -50.54 -37.16 1.18
N LEU A 15 -49.89 -38.33 1.10
CA LEU A 15 -49.67 -39.39 2.10
C LEU A 15 -48.58 -40.38 1.57
N CYS A 16 -47.88 -41.07 2.49
CA CYS A 16 -47.44 -42.49 2.43
C CYS A 16 -46.58 -42.99 1.24
N ALA A 17 -45.55 -43.83 1.36
CA ALA A 17 -45.08 -44.72 2.42
C ALA A 17 -43.73 -45.37 2.03
N CYS A 18 -43.14 -46.12 2.97
CA CYS A 18 -42.20 -47.26 2.81
C CYS A 18 -40.67 -47.00 2.66
N ILE A 19 -39.96 -47.03 3.81
CA ILE A 19 -38.94 -48.04 4.26
C ILE A 19 -38.19 -48.81 3.13
N PRO A 20 -36.85 -49.07 3.17
CA PRO A 20 -36.03 -49.41 4.36
C PRO A 20 -34.64 -48.73 4.48
N ALA A 21 -34.09 -48.89 5.68
CA ALA A 21 -32.66 -48.82 5.94
C ALA A 21 -31.87 -49.87 5.14
N THR A 22 -30.55 -49.62 5.00
CA THR A 22 -29.49 -50.45 4.43
C THR A 22 -29.35 -50.43 2.90
N VAL A 23 -28.50 -49.53 2.40
CA VAL A 23 -27.66 -49.79 1.22
C VAL A 23 -26.29 -49.14 1.47
N ASP A 24 -25.32 -50.01 1.72
CA ASP A 24 -23.89 -49.95 1.40
C ASP A 24 -23.15 -48.60 1.37
N MET A 25 -22.16 -48.49 2.26
CA MET A 25 -21.04 -47.55 2.12
C MET A 25 -20.23 -47.94 0.87
N PRO A 26 -20.08 -47.06 -0.14
CA PRO A 26 -19.06 -47.26 -1.14
C PRO A 26 -17.72 -46.91 -0.52
N ALA A 27 -16.87 -47.93 -0.43
CA ALA A 27 -15.45 -47.75 -0.28
C ALA A 27 -14.92 -46.84 -1.40
N VAL A 28 -14.00 -45.94 -1.02
CA VAL A 28 -13.06 -45.26 -1.91
C VAL A 28 -13.68 -44.24 -2.87
N MET A 29 -13.75 -42.98 -2.44
CA MET A 29 -13.63 -41.84 -3.35
C MET A 29 -12.23 -41.24 -3.18
N THR A 30 -11.30 -41.82 -3.93
CA THR A 30 -10.04 -41.18 -4.31
C THR A 30 -10.30 -39.80 -4.89
N GLY A 31 -9.65 -38.79 -4.32
CA GLY A 31 -9.24 -37.60 -5.06
C GLY A 31 -10.28 -36.50 -5.22
N VAL A 32 -10.59 -35.77 -4.13
CA VAL A 32 -10.78 -34.32 -4.24
C VAL A 32 -9.46 -33.69 -3.84
N ALA A 33 -8.62 -33.41 -4.84
CA ALA A 33 -7.48 -32.55 -4.68
C ALA A 33 -8.00 -31.16 -4.26
N VAL A 34 -7.95 -30.87 -2.97
CA VAL A 34 -8.04 -29.49 -2.48
C VAL A 34 -6.83 -28.79 -3.10
N ALA A 35 -7.08 -28.03 -4.16
CA ALA A 35 -6.04 -27.30 -4.86
C ALA A 35 -5.28 -26.42 -3.85
N PRO A 36 -3.94 -26.49 -3.79
CA PRO A 36 -3.13 -25.77 -2.78
C PRO A 36 -3.05 -24.25 -3.01
N THR A 37 -3.93 -23.67 -3.83
CA THR A 37 -3.79 -22.32 -4.39
C THR A 37 -4.07 -21.20 -3.38
N VAL A 38 -4.49 -21.51 -2.15
CA VAL A 38 -4.78 -20.51 -1.10
C VAL A 38 -3.57 -20.20 -0.20
N ILE A 39 -2.44 -20.91 -0.30
CA ILE A 39 -1.18 -20.51 0.37
C ILE A 39 -0.45 -19.47 -0.49
N ALA A 40 -1.17 -18.42 -0.89
CA ALA A 40 -0.62 -17.32 -1.65
C ALA A 40 0.04 -16.31 -0.69
N ARG A 41 1.37 -16.18 -0.83
CA ARG A 41 2.20 -15.00 -0.53
C ARG A 41 2.65 -14.75 0.92
N LEU A 42 3.16 -15.76 1.62
CA LEU A 42 4.12 -15.46 2.69
C LEU A 42 5.47 -15.11 2.04
N SER A 43 5.96 -13.89 2.26
CA SER A 43 7.31 -13.49 1.86
C SER A 43 8.34 -14.47 2.45
N THR A 44 9.35 -14.84 1.69
CA THR A 44 10.44 -15.68 2.21
C THR A 44 11.22 -14.91 3.28
N PRO A 45 11.83 -15.59 4.27
CA PRO A 45 12.66 -14.92 5.28
C PRO A 45 13.75 -14.03 4.67
N THR A 46 14.37 -14.47 3.56
CA THR A 46 15.37 -13.70 2.82
C THR A 46 14.80 -12.40 2.22
N ALA A 47 13.60 -12.43 1.65
CA ALA A 47 12.97 -11.23 1.08
C ALA A 47 12.61 -10.23 2.18
N LEU A 48 12.12 -10.71 3.33
CA LEU A 48 11.84 -9.86 4.49
C LEU A 48 13.12 -9.23 5.04
N GLN A 49 14.20 -10.01 5.15
CA GLN A 49 15.49 -9.47 5.58
C GLN A 49 16.01 -8.40 4.62
N ALA A 50 15.99 -8.66 3.31
CA ALA A 50 16.41 -7.67 2.32
C ALA A 50 15.56 -6.39 2.38
N SER A 51 14.25 -6.50 2.67
CA SER A 51 13.40 -5.33 2.88
C SER A 51 13.76 -4.54 4.14
N ALA A 52 14.11 -5.22 5.23
CA ALA A 52 14.53 -4.58 6.47
C ALA A 52 15.87 -3.87 6.31
N GLU A 53 16.85 -4.53 5.68
CA GLU A 53 18.16 -3.94 5.37
C GLU A 53 18.01 -2.68 4.52
N ARG A 54 17.10 -2.68 3.55
CA ARG A 54 16.82 -1.49 2.73
C ARG A 54 16.15 -0.36 3.51
N MET A 55 15.23 -0.67 4.43
CA MET A 55 14.66 0.35 5.34
C MET A 55 15.74 0.99 6.21
N ASP A 56 16.60 0.16 6.81
CA ASP A 56 17.67 0.61 7.71
C ASP A 56 18.68 1.48 6.96
N GLU A 57 19.04 1.08 5.74
CA GLU A 57 19.91 1.87 4.87
C GLU A 57 19.27 3.21 4.49
N GLY A 58 18.00 3.21 4.11
CA GLY A 58 17.26 4.44 3.83
C GLY A 58 17.24 5.38 5.04
N LEU A 59 17.02 4.85 6.25
CA LEU A 59 17.04 5.63 7.50
C LEU A 59 18.42 6.20 7.80
N ARG A 60 19.48 5.42 7.56
CA ARG A 60 20.87 5.87 7.72
C ARG A 60 21.17 7.03 6.79
N ILE A 61 20.80 6.92 5.51
CA ILE A 61 21.00 7.99 4.52
C ILE A 61 20.17 9.21 4.89
N TYR A 62 18.89 9.04 5.23
CA TYR A 62 17.98 10.13 5.62
C TYR A 62 18.57 11.02 6.72
N ARG A 63 19.19 10.40 7.73
CA ARG A 63 19.84 11.10 8.84
C ARG A 63 21.15 11.76 8.41
N ASN A 64 22.01 11.02 7.70
CA ASN A 64 23.33 11.50 7.28
C ASN A 64 23.27 12.61 6.23
N GLN A 65 22.20 12.65 5.44
CA GLN A 65 21.93 13.69 4.45
C GLN A 65 21.08 14.84 5.01
N TYR A 66 20.91 14.88 6.34
CA TYR A 66 20.25 15.97 7.06
C TYR A 66 18.80 16.25 6.62
N CYS A 67 18.12 15.28 6.01
CA CYS A 67 16.72 15.42 5.58
C CYS A 67 15.82 15.84 6.76
N GLY A 68 16.13 15.32 7.95
CA GLY A 68 15.45 15.62 9.20
C GLY A 68 15.52 17.05 9.72
N VAL A 69 16.45 17.88 9.22
CA VAL A 69 16.51 19.31 9.56
C VAL A 69 15.32 20.05 8.97
N CYS A 70 14.91 19.67 7.76
CA CYS A 70 13.80 20.30 7.05
C CYS A 70 12.49 19.54 7.20
N HIS A 71 12.54 18.21 7.32
CA HIS A 71 11.34 17.37 7.27
C HIS A 71 11.12 16.56 8.55
N GLN A 72 9.86 16.56 9.00
CA GLN A 72 9.34 15.62 9.98
C GLN A 72 9.22 14.23 9.34
N LEU A 73 9.73 13.22 10.03
CA LEU A 73 9.55 11.80 9.69
C LEU A 73 9.58 10.99 10.99
N THR A 74 8.46 10.40 11.34
CA THR A 74 8.25 9.73 12.63
C THR A 74 9.17 8.52 12.81
N VAL A 75 9.26 7.63 11.81
CA VAL A 75 10.20 6.49 11.84
C VAL A 75 11.67 6.95 11.86
N GLY A 76 11.93 8.15 11.34
CA GLY A 76 13.23 8.81 11.36
C GLY A 76 13.58 9.43 12.72
N GLY A 77 12.57 9.70 13.54
CA GLY A 77 12.69 10.47 14.79
C GLY A 77 13.01 11.95 14.54
N THR A 78 12.63 12.50 13.39
CA THR A 78 12.99 13.87 12.99
C THR A 78 11.79 14.80 13.04
N THR A 79 12.00 16.07 13.35
CA THR A 79 10.92 17.06 13.58
C THR A 79 11.11 18.36 12.79
N GLY A 80 11.78 18.29 11.64
CA GLY A 80 12.03 19.46 10.79
C GLY A 80 10.74 20.03 10.19
N GLN A 81 10.63 21.35 10.12
CA GLN A 81 9.40 22.05 9.71
C GLN A 81 9.59 23.02 8.52
N PHE A 82 10.80 23.10 7.96
CA PHE A 82 11.07 23.96 6.80
C PHE A 82 10.46 23.39 5.50
N GLY A 83 10.32 22.08 5.42
CA GLY A 83 9.61 21.36 4.37
C GLY A 83 8.32 20.72 4.90
N PRO A 84 7.49 20.12 4.03
CA PRO A 84 6.33 19.34 4.45
C PRO A 84 6.73 18.11 5.26
N SER A 85 5.84 17.60 6.10
CA SER A 85 6.04 16.28 6.72
C SER A 85 6.17 15.21 5.64
N GLN A 86 7.03 14.23 5.91
CA GLN A 86 7.26 13.06 5.05
C GLN A 86 6.66 11.77 5.63
N ASP A 87 5.79 11.86 6.64
CA ASP A 87 4.96 10.74 7.07
C ASP A 87 3.88 10.41 6.03
N GLY A 88 3.62 9.12 5.79
CA GLY A 88 2.61 8.65 4.82
C GLY A 88 2.94 8.94 3.34
N MET A 89 4.22 8.97 2.96
CA MET A 89 4.63 9.43 1.63
C MET A 89 4.17 8.55 0.46
N ALA A 90 3.88 7.25 0.65
CA ALA A 90 3.24 6.45 -0.40
C ALA A 90 1.89 7.04 -0.85
N TRP A 91 1.03 7.41 0.10
CA TRP A 91 -0.26 8.03 -0.21
C TRP A 91 -0.09 9.44 -0.75
N THR A 92 0.80 10.23 -0.16
CA THR A 92 1.09 11.59 -0.63
C THR A 92 1.58 11.60 -2.07
N ALA A 93 2.56 10.76 -2.42
CA ALA A 93 3.08 10.65 -3.78
C ALA A 93 1.99 10.28 -4.79
N GLN A 94 1.13 9.30 -4.46
CA GLN A 94 -0.01 8.94 -5.31
C GLN A 94 -0.94 10.11 -5.57
N ARG A 95 -1.19 10.96 -4.57
CA ARG A 95 -2.03 12.16 -4.73
C ARG A 95 -1.35 13.24 -5.54
N ARG A 96 -0.03 13.42 -5.40
CA ARG A 96 0.73 14.45 -6.15
C ARG A 96 0.77 14.16 -7.64
N LEU A 97 0.82 12.90 -8.04
CA LEU A 97 0.68 12.51 -9.45
C LEU A 97 -0.68 12.87 -10.08
N LEU A 98 -1.71 13.06 -9.26
CA LEU A 98 -3.05 13.47 -9.72
C LEU A 98 -3.25 14.98 -9.67
N ASP A 99 -2.26 15.73 -9.19
CA ASP A 99 -2.30 17.18 -9.14
C ASP A 99 -2.11 17.76 -10.54
N LEU A 100 -3.03 18.62 -10.97
CA LEU A 100 -2.97 19.25 -12.29
C LEU A 100 -1.79 20.23 -12.43
N THR A 101 -1.18 20.62 -11.31
CA THR A 101 0.01 21.47 -11.27
C THR A 101 1.32 20.68 -11.29
N TYR A 102 1.26 19.34 -11.23
CA TYR A 102 2.44 18.49 -11.36
C TYR A 102 2.95 18.47 -12.81
N MET A 103 4.12 19.06 -13.04
CA MET A 103 4.74 19.20 -14.37
C MET A 103 5.89 18.21 -14.63
N GLY A 104 6.10 17.25 -13.72
CA GLY A 104 7.15 16.25 -13.84
C GLY A 104 6.81 15.11 -14.80
N GLN A 105 7.71 14.13 -14.86
CA GLN A 105 7.61 12.99 -15.78
C GLN A 105 7.28 11.68 -15.08
N ALA A 106 7.16 11.68 -13.75
CA ALA A 106 6.81 10.47 -13.02
C ALA A 106 5.39 10.00 -13.36
N THR A 107 5.26 8.68 -13.46
CA THR A 107 3.99 8.00 -13.71
C THR A 107 3.59 7.07 -12.56
N THR A 108 4.51 6.85 -11.62
CA THR A 108 4.31 6.02 -10.42
C THR A 108 4.75 6.75 -9.15
N PRO A 109 4.20 6.42 -7.97
CA PRO A 109 4.60 7.06 -6.71
C PRO A 109 6.11 6.99 -6.45
N GLN A 110 6.74 5.87 -6.82
CA GLN A 110 8.17 5.65 -6.67
C GLN A 110 8.99 6.58 -7.56
N GLU A 111 8.57 6.75 -8.82
CA GLU A 111 9.18 7.72 -9.74
C GLU A 111 9.01 9.15 -9.22
N TYR A 112 7.86 9.50 -8.65
CA TYR A 112 7.62 10.83 -8.07
C TYR A 112 8.56 11.10 -6.89
N LEU A 113 8.72 10.14 -5.99
CA LEU A 113 9.64 10.25 -4.85
C LEU A 113 11.08 10.41 -5.33
N ARG A 114 11.49 9.63 -6.34
CA ARG A 114 12.81 9.73 -6.94
C ARG A 114 13.04 11.10 -7.58
N GLU A 115 12.08 11.57 -8.38
CA GLU A 115 12.14 12.87 -9.05
C GLU A 115 12.21 14.00 -8.02
N SER A 116 11.41 13.94 -6.94
CA SER A 116 11.43 14.93 -5.86
C SER A 116 12.80 15.03 -5.17
N ILE A 117 13.55 13.92 -5.07
CA ILE A 117 14.89 13.90 -4.45
C ILE A 117 15.97 14.42 -5.42
N LEU A 118 15.86 14.10 -6.71
CA LEU A 118 16.88 14.43 -7.72
C LEU A 118 16.68 15.81 -8.35
N SER A 119 15.42 16.24 -8.50
CA SER A 119 15.00 17.46 -9.21
C SER A 119 13.81 18.11 -8.49
N PRO A 120 13.97 18.53 -7.23
CA PRO A 120 12.89 19.08 -6.39
C PRO A 120 12.21 20.32 -6.99
N GLU A 121 12.88 21.05 -7.88
CA GLU A 121 12.36 22.24 -8.55
C GLU A 121 11.27 21.94 -9.60
N ILE A 122 11.15 20.70 -10.06
CA ILE A 122 10.12 20.30 -11.04
C ILE A 122 8.72 20.47 -10.47
N TYR A 123 8.56 20.24 -9.17
CA TYR A 123 7.28 20.36 -8.50
C TYR A 123 7.46 20.83 -7.05
N ILE A 124 7.16 22.11 -6.83
CA ILE A 124 7.12 22.69 -5.50
C ILE A 124 5.69 22.59 -4.98
N VAL A 125 5.52 21.86 -3.88
CA VAL A 125 4.21 21.67 -3.25
C VAL A 125 3.62 23.00 -2.74
N ASP A 126 2.29 23.12 -2.82
CA ASP A 126 1.54 24.28 -2.32
C ASP A 126 1.98 24.70 -0.90
N GLY A 127 2.15 26.01 -0.72
CA GLY A 127 2.58 26.61 0.55
C GLY A 127 4.10 26.70 0.74
N TYR A 128 4.91 26.13 -0.17
CA TYR A 128 6.38 26.15 -0.08
C TYR A 128 7.07 26.93 -1.21
N ALA A 129 6.32 27.47 -2.18
CA ALA A 129 6.87 28.24 -3.30
C ALA A 129 7.71 29.45 -2.86
N ASP A 130 7.24 30.18 -1.85
CA ASP A 130 7.91 31.38 -1.33
C ASP A 130 8.85 31.08 -0.14
N SER A 131 9.09 29.81 0.17
CA SER A 131 9.99 29.42 1.26
C SER A 131 11.43 29.82 0.94
N SER A 132 12.14 30.45 1.89
CA SER A 132 13.58 30.67 1.77
C SER A 132 14.41 29.39 1.94
N HIS A 133 13.77 28.26 2.26
CA HIS A 133 14.39 26.96 2.50
C HIS A 133 13.96 25.97 1.43
N HIS A 134 14.40 26.18 0.20
CA HIS A 134 14.15 25.25 -0.89
C HIS A 134 14.83 23.91 -0.64
N MET A 135 14.17 22.82 -1.03
CA MET A 135 14.74 21.49 -0.97
C MET A 135 15.93 21.40 -1.94
N PRO A 136 17.12 20.98 -1.47
CA PRO A 136 18.27 20.79 -2.35
C PRO A 136 18.11 19.51 -3.19
N SER A 137 18.78 19.47 -4.34
CA SER A 137 18.94 18.24 -5.13
C SER A 137 19.99 17.33 -4.48
N PHE A 138 19.75 16.01 -4.50
CA PHE A 138 20.66 14.99 -3.96
C PHE A 138 21.32 14.11 -5.04
N VAL A 139 21.58 14.67 -6.22
CA VAL A 139 22.25 13.96 -7.35
C VAL A 139 23.66 13.45 -7.04
N HIS A 140 24.28 13.88 -5.93
CA HIS A 140 25.57 13.35 -5.47
C HIS A 140 25.48 11.95 -4.86
N LEU A 141 24.28 11.50 -4.48
CA LEU A 141 24.06 10.16 -3.98
C LEU A 141 24.07 9.14 -5.12
N SER A 142 24.55 7.94 -4.83
CA SER A 142 24.48 6.83 -5.78
C SER A 142 23.03 6.41 -6.03
N SER A 143 22.78 5.73 -7.15
CA SER A 143 21.45 5.22 -7.47
C SER A 143 20.90 4.30 -6.39
N GLN A 144 21.75 3.47 -5.77
CA GLN A 144 21.35 2.55 -4.70
C GLN A 144 20.96 3.29 -3.42
N GLU A 145 21.65 4.38 -3.09
CA GLU A 145 21.29 5.23 -1.94
C GLU A 145 19.95 5.95 -2.17
N ILE A 146 19.74 6.45 -3.39
CA ILE A 146 18.44 7.03 -3.78
C ILE A 146 17.34 5.98 -3.72
N ASP A 147 17.59 4.75 -4.19
CA ASP A 147 16.61 3.66 -4.12
C ASP A 147 16.25 3.31 -2.68
N ALA A 148 17.22 3.32 -1.76
CA ALA A 148 16.98 3.08 -0.34
C ALA A 148 16.17 4.21 0.32
N LEU A 149 16.42 5.48 -0.04
CA LEU A 149 15.61 6.61 0.41
C LEU A 149 14.16 6.52 -0.10
N VAL A 150 13.98 6.27 -1.40
CA VAL A 150 12.66 6.09 -2.00
C VAL A 150 11.92 4.94 -1.32
N TYR A 151 12.60 3.82 -1.09
CA TYR A 151 12.04 2.68 -0.40
C TYR A 151 11.59 3.02 1.02
N LEU A 152 12.43 3.72 1.80
CA LEU A 152 12.06 4.23 3.13
C LEU A 152 10.78 5.07 3.08
N LEU A 153 10.75 6.10 2.22
CA LEU A 153 9.63 7.04 2.18
C LEU A 153 8.33 6.37 1.75
N GLU A 154 8.40 5.41 0.84
CA GLU A 154 7.24 4.67 0.38
C GLU A 154 6.74 3.64 1.41
N HIS A 155 7.63 2.99 2.15
CA HIS A 155 7.27 1.83 2.99
C HIS A 155 7.21 2.11 4.50
N GLN A 156 7.61 3.32 4.93
CA GLN A 156 7.45 3.75 6.31
C GLN A 156 5.98 3.81 6.74
N ARG A 157 5.72 3.38 7.98
CA ARG A 157 4.40 3.34 8.61
C ARG A 157 4.40 4.16 9.89
#